data_AF-A0AAU3N949-F1
#
_entry.id   AF-A0AAU3N949-F1
#
_cell.length_a   1.000
_cell.length_b   1.000
_cell.length_c   1.000
_cell.angle_alpha   90.00
_cell.angle_beta   90.00
_cell.angle_gamma   90.00
#
_symmetry.space_group_name_H-M   'P 1'
#
loop_
_entity.id
_entity.type
_entity.pdbx_description
1 polymer ?
#
loop_
_entity_poly.entity_id
_entity_poly.type
_entity_poly.pdbx_seq_one_letter_code
_entity_poly.pdbx_strand_id
1 'polypeptide(L)'
;MKLMKPVKLLMACWRAAAARCVSPALTMSFIDLGNDGFTWESVSQKVVFSPLVWGILTLPVAALGVWSLRRRAGAAGIALSASALDDRQTHVLRPVLVSDGWQDRVREELATSERAFLVAEKGDEEIHFRWRPGRGKQSVWGSMSFDAPSGDVVLDVRDEEGLLGVSGLGKGVSFVAVCQIARATGLESGTARG
;
A
#
# COMPACT_ATOMS: atom_id res chain seq x y z
N MET A 1 -12.26 8.02 15.04
CA MET A 1 -11.20 8.07 14.00
C MET A 1 -10.66 9.50 13.86
N LYS A 2 -9.38 9.78 14.16
CA LYS A 2 -8.79 11.13 13.96
C LYS A 2 -8.38 11.29 12.49
N LEU A 3 -9.16 12.07 11.74
CA LEU A 3 -8.84 12.49 10.37
C LEU A 3 -7.47 13.19 10.38
N MET A 4 -6.47 12.58 9.75
CA MET A 4 -5.12 13.13 9.76
C MET A 4 -5.00 14.27 8.74
N LYS A 5 -4.37 15.38 9.15
CA LYS A 5 -4.10 16.51 8.24
C LYS A 5 -3.27 16.03 7.04
N PRO A 6 -3.59 16.45 5.81
CA PRO A 6 -2.97 15.96 4.56
C PRO A 6 -1.44 16.07 4.56
N VAL A 7 -0.90 17.03 5.30
CA VAL A 7 0.55 17.26 5.49
C VAL A 7 1.26 16.06 6.12
N LYS A 8 0.65 15.36 7.09
CA LYS A 8 1.33 14.23 7.77
C LYS A 8 1.48 13.02 6.85
N LEU A 9 0.47 12.76 6.01
CA LEU A 9 0.52 11.68 5.02
C LEU A 9 1.55 12.00 3.93
N LEU A 10 1.58 13.25 3.46
CA LEU A 10 2.62 13.72 2.54
C LEU A 10 4.02 13.55 3.12
N MET A 11 4.23 13.90 4.38
CA MET A 11 5.54 13.73 5.04
C MET A 11 5.92 12.26 5.20
N ALA A 12 4.97 11.36 5.46
CA ALA A 12 5.23 9.93 5.53
C ALA A 12 5.59 9.34 4.16
N CYS A 13 4.83 9.69 3.11
CA CYS A 13 5.15 9.33 1.73
C CYS A 13 6.50 9.92 1.27
N TRP A 14 6.78 11.18 1.62
CA TRP A 14 8.04 11.84 1.29
C TRP A 14 9.22 11.17 1.98
N ARG A 15 9.14 10.85 3.28
CA ARG A 15 10.20 10.11 3.98
C ARG A 15 10.45 8.73 3.35
N ALA A 16 9.38 8.03 2.95
CA ALA A 16 9.52 6.74 2.28
C ALA A 16 10.17 6.86 0.89
N ALA A 17 9.82 7.90 0.13
CA ALA A 17 10.43 8.18 -1.18
C ALA A 17 11.89 8.65 -1.04
N ALA A 18 12.15 9.59 -0.13
CA ALA A 18 13.48 10.11 0.16
C ALA A 18 14.43 9.01 0.63
N ALA A 19 14.01 8.13 1.55
CA ALA A 19 14.85 7.01 2.00
C ALA A 19 15.33 6.11 0.85
N ARG A 20 14.52 5.95 -0.21
CA ARG A 20 14.86 5.13 -1.38
C ARG A 20 15.82 5.82 -2.36
N CYS A 21 15.77 7.14 -2.47
CA CYS A 21 16.63 7.90 -3.38
C CYS A 21 17.93 8.36 -2.71
N VAL A 22 17.85 8.74 -1.42
CA VAL A 22 18.98 9.26 -0.65
C VAL A 22 20.00 8.16 -0.34
N SER A 23 19.56 6.93 -0.07
CA SER A 23 20.49 5.83 0.25
C SER A 23 21.46 5.50 -0.91
N PRO A 24 21.00 5.23 -2.16
CA PRO A 24 21.91 5.01 -3.28
C PRO A 24 22.70 6.26 -3.68
N ALA A 25 22.11 7.46 -3.56
CA ALA A 25 22.84 8.70 -3.79
C ALA A 25 24.00 8.88 -2.81
N LEU A 26 23.80 8.60 -1.52
CA LEU A 26 24.86 8.59 -0.52
C LEU A 26 25.93 7.54 -0.85
N THR A 27 25.54 6.31 -1.20
CA THR A 27 26.49 5.26 -1.58
C THR A 27 27.37 5.68 -2.75
N MET A 28 26.79 6.25 -3.81
CA MET A 28 27.55 6.77 -4.95
C MET A 28 28.45 7.94 -4.55
N SER A 29 27.95 8.86 -3.72
CA SER A 29 28.75 9.98 -3.21
C SER A 29 29.95 9.51 -2.37
N PHE A 30 29.83 8.43 -1.61
CA PHE A 30 30.97 7.83 -0.88
C PHE A 30 31.97 7.12 -1.78
N ILE A 31 31.50 6.43 -2.84
CA ILE A 31 32.37 5.78 -3.83
C ILE A 31 33.20 6.85 -4.57
N ASP A 32 32.56 7.94 -4.99
CA ASP A 32 33.25 9.04 -5.67
C ASP A 32 34.24 9.77 -4.74
N LEU A 33 33.93 9.89 -3.45
CA LEU A 33 34.84 10.51 -2.47
C LEU A 33 36.11 9.67 -2.26
N GLY A 34 35.98 8.34 -2.31
CA GLY A 34 37.12 7.42 -2.23
C GLY A 34 38.02 7.48 -3.46
N ASN A 35 37.46 7.79 -4.63
CA ASN A 35 38.19 7.88 -5.90
C ASN A 35 38.86 9.24 -6.13
N ASP A 36 38.22 10.35 -5.75
CA ASP A 36 38.70 11.70 -6.09
C ASP A 36 39.58 12.37 -5.02
N GLY A 37 39.74 11.73 -3.85
CA GLY A 37 40.53 12.25 -2.74
C GLY A 37 39.79 13.27 -1.86
N PHE A 38 40.21 13.36 -0.60
CA PHE A 38 39.47 14.06 0.45
C PHE A 38 39.76 15.58 0.43
N THR A 39 38.85 16.38 -0.13
CA THR A 39 38.92 17.86 -0.07
C THR A 39 37.64 18.43 0.55
N TRP A 40 37.74 19.52 1.31
CA TRP A 40 36.58 20.03 2.07
C TRP A 40 35.45 20.57 1.18
N GLU A 41 35.79 21.07 -0.02
CA GLU A 41 34.82 21.41 -1.06
C GLU A 41 34.11 20.18 -1.65
N SER A 42 34.83 19.08 -1.91
CA SER A 42 34.19 17.85 -2.44
C SER A 42 33.26 17.20 -1.43
N VAL A 43 33.57 17.28 -0.12
CA VAL A 43 32.67 16.80 0.94
C VAL A 43 31.38 17.61 0.98
N SER A 44 31.46 18.94 0.99
CA SER A 44 30.25 19.78 1.05
C SER A 44 29.36 19.63 -0.20
N GLN A 45 29.95 19.62 -1.39
CA GLN A 45 29.21 19.56 -2.65
C GLN A 45 28.64 18.16 -2.94
N LYS A 46 29.39 17.08 -2.64
CA LYS A 46 28.94 15.71 -2.97
C LYS A 46 28.17 15.04 -1.83
N VAL A 47 28.55 15.25 -0.57
CA VAL A 47 27.94 14.52 0.56
C VAL A 47 26.71 15.24 1.12
N VAL A 48 26.65 16.58 1.03
CA VAL A 48 25.52 17.34 1.59
C VAL A 48 24.53 17.76 0.52
N PHE A 49 24.98 18.37 -0.58
CA PHE A 49 24.05 18.90 -1.59
C PHE A 49 23.39 17.81 -2.44
N SER A 50 24.13 16.77 -2.84
CA SER A 50 23.58 15.68 -3.66
C SER A 50 22.35 15.01 -3.01
N PRO A 51 22.41 14.46 -1.79
CA PRO A 51 21.24 13.81 -1.18
C PRO A 51 20.11 14.79 -0.87
N LEU A 52 20.41 16.07 -0.63
CA LEU A 52 19.41 17.10 -0.34
C LEU A 52 18.61 17.47 -1.61
N VAL A 53 19.30 17.59 -2.76
CA VAL A 53 18.66 17.77 -4.07
C VAL A 53 17.79 16.56 -4.42
N TRP A 54 18.29 15.33 -4.22
CA TRP A 54 17.50 14.11 -4.40
C TRP A 54 16.29 14.06 -3.46
N GLY A 55 16.44 14.46 -2.20
CA GLY A 55 15.35 14.56 -1.24
C GLY A 55 14.24 15.52 -1.69
N ILE A 56 14.61 16.71 -2.21
CA ILE A 56 13.63 17.68 -2.75
C ILE A 56 12.95 17.15 -4.01
N LEU A 57 13.72 16.55 -4.93
CA LEU A 57 13.19 15.97 -6.17
C LEU A 57 12.18 14.85 -5.95
N THR A 58 12.16 14.22 -4.76
CA THR A 58 11.15 13.20 -4.43
C THR A 58 9.81 13.76 -3.92
N LEU A 59 9.72 15.06 -3.60
CA LEU A 59 8.48 15.68 -3.13
C LEU A 59 7.31 15.58 -4.14
N PRO A 60 7.49 15.86 -5.44
CA PRO A 60 6.44 15.66 -6.44
C PRO A 60 5.96 14.21 -6.53
N VAL A 61 6.90 13.25 -6.44
CA VAL A 61 6.57 11.81 -6.45
C VAL A 61 5.72 11.43 -5.24
N ALA A 62 6.07 11.94 -4.06
CA ALA A 62 5.28 11.74 -2.84
C ALA A 62 3.87 12.35 -2.96
N ALA A 63 3.75 13.55 -3.53
CA ALA A 63 2.46 14.20 -3.76
C ALA A 63 1.58 13.40 -4.73
N LEU A 64 2.15 12.90 -5.82
CA LEU A 64 1.45 12.01 -6.76
C LEU A 64 1.00 10.70 -6.10
N GLY A 65 1.84 10.12 -5.24
CA GLY A 65 1.51 8.93 -4.46
C GLY A 65 0.30 9.16 -3.55
N VAL A 66 0.31 10.25 -2.78
CA VAL A 66 -0.82 10.63 -1.91
C VAL A 66 -2.09 10.89 -2.71
N TRP A 67 -1.99 11.59 -3.83
CA TRP A 67 -3.14 11.87 -4.69
C TRP A 67 -3.75 10.59 -5.26
N SER A 68 -2.90 9.65 -5.72
CA SER A 68 -3.32 8.33 -6.20
C SER A 68 -4.02 7.52 -5.11
N LEU A 69 -3.45 7.49 -3.89
CA LEU A 69 -4.06 6.82 -2.74
C LEU A 69 -5.42 7.43 -2.40
N ARG A 70 -5.52 8.77 -2.38
CA ARG A 70 -6.77 9.47 -2.11
C ARG A 70 -7.83 9.18 -3.15
N ARG A 71 -7.45 9.14 -4.43
CA ARG A 71 -8.38 8.80 -5.52
C ARG A 71 -8.90 7.38 -5.40
N ARG A 72 -8.03 6.43 -5.03
CA ARG A 72 -8.41 5.01 -4.83
C ARG A 72 -9.27 4.80 -3.59
N ALA A 73 -8.89 5.42 -2.47
CA ALA A 73 -9.66 5.44 -1.24
C ALA A 73 -11.08 5.99 -1.50
N GLY A 74 -11.18 7.14 -2.17
CA GLY A 74 -12.48 7.72 -2.54
C GLY A 74 -13.30 6.85 -3.48
N ALA A 75 -12.66 6.19 -4.45
CA ALA A 75 -13.36 5.27 -5.36
C ALA A 75 -13.83 3.97 -4.71
N ALA A 76 -13.20 3.56 -3.59
CA ALA A 76 -13.56 2.36 -2.83
C ALA A 76 -14.41 2.68 -1.58
N GLY A 77 -14.72 3.96 -1.32
CA GLY A 77 -15.41 4.39 -0.10
C GLY A 77 -14.58 4.27 1.18
N ILE A 78 -13.32 3.86 1.12
CA ILE A 78 -12.47 3.60 2.29
C ILE A 78 -11.84 4.90 2.79
N ALA A 79 -11.90 5.14 4.10
CA ALA A 79 -11.25 6.29 4.70
C ALA A 79 -9.71 6.15 4.64
N LEU A 80 -9.05 7.12 4.02
CA LEU A 80 -7.59 7.19 3.99
C LEU A 80 -7.06 7.59 5.38
N SER A 81 -6.34 6.69 6.03
CA SER A 81 -5.74 6.89 7.36
C SER A 81 -4.21 6.99 7.30
N ALA A 82 -3.59 7.34 8.44
CA ALA A 82 -2.14 7.28 8.61
C ALA A 82 -1.58 5.87 8.46
N SER A 83 -2.37 4.87 8.89
CA SER A 83 -2.02 3.47 8.79
C SER A 83 -2.07 2.96 7.36
N ALA A 84 -2.55 3.72 6.37
CA ALA A 84 -2.56 3.30 4.96
C ALA A 84 -1.17 2.99 4.38
N LEU A 85 -0.10 3.37 5.08
CA LEU A 85 1.29 3.06 4.73
C LEU A 85 1.87 1.88 5.52
N ASP A 86 1.09 1.27 6.41
CA ASP A 86 1.53 0.11 7.19
C ASP A 86 1.58 -1.13 6.30
N ASP A 87 2.52 -2.01 6.60
CA ASP A 87 2.78 -3.25 5.84
C ASP A 87 1.63 -4.27 6.00
N ARG A 88 0.75 -4.06 7.00
CA ARG A 88 -0.46 -4.83 7.22
C ARG A 88 -1.68 -3.91 7.31
N GLN A 89 -2.76 -4.31 6.65
CA GLN A 89 -4.03 -3.62 6.63
C GLN A 89 -5.14 -4.57 7.01
N THR A 90 -5.90 -4.23 8.05
CA THR A 90 -7.11 -4.98 8.42
C THR A 90 -8.30 -4.04 8.31
N HIS A 91 -9.29 -4.40 7.49
CA HIS A 91 -10.48 -3.60 7.23
C HIS A 91 -11.74 -4.47 7.36
N VAL A 92 -12.76 -3.90 8.01
CA VAL A 92 -14.10 -4.48 8.05
C VAL A 92 -14.90 -3.87 6.91
N LEU A 93 -15.32 -4.72 5.98
CA LEU A 93 -16.09 -4.34 4.81
C LEU A 93 -17.47 -4.99 4.87
N ARG A 94 -18.43 -4.43 4.14
CA ARG A 94 -19.79 -4.94 4.02
C ARG A 94 -20.19 -5.06 2.55
N PRO A 95 -20.90 -6.12 2.16
CA PRO A 95 -21.49 -6.17 0.83
C PRO A 95 -22.56 -5.09 0.69
N VAL A 96 -22.64 -4.46 -0.49
CA VAL A 96 -23.67 -3.43 -0.78
C VAL A 96 -25.09 -4.00 -0.65
N LEU A 97 -25.26 -5.29 -0.96
CA LEU A 97 -26.53 -6.00 -0.84
C LEU A 97 -26.34 -7.31 -0.06
N VAL A 98 -26.75 -7.30 1.21
CA VAL A 98 -26.86 -8.53 2.01
C VAL A 98 -28.09 -9.31 1.51
N SER A 99 -27.83 -10.42 0.84
CA SER A 99 -28.86 -11.33 0.30
C SER A 99 -28.36 -12.76 0.43
N ASP A 100 -29.24 -13.75 0.33
CA ASP A 100 -28.83 -15.15 0.44
C ASP A 100 -27.72 -15.49 -0.58
N GLY A 101 -26.69 -16.21 -0.13
CA GLY A 101 -25.51 -16.52 -0.96
C GLY A 101 -24.62 -15.32 -1.31
N TRP A 102 -24.67 -14.21 -0.55
CA TRP A 102 -23.76 -13.07 -0.77
C TRP A 102 -22.29 -13.47 -0.60
N GLN A 103 -22.01 -14.40 0.33
CA GLN A 103 -20.66 -14.91 0.55
C GLN A 103 -20.13 -15.55 -0.71
N ASP A 104 -20.88 -16.50 -1.29
CA ASP A 104 -20.49 -17.23 -2.50
C ASP A 104 -20.27 -16.30 -3.68
N ARG A 105 -21.07 -15.25 -3.82
CA ARG A 105 -20.82 -14.20 -4.83
C ARG A 105 -19.51 -13.47 -4.60
N VAL A 106 -19.18 -13.10 -3.37
CA VAL A 106 -17.88 -12.47 -3.04
C VAL A 106 -16.73 -13.44 -3.33
N ARG A 107 -16.89 -14.74 -3.05
CA ARG A 107 -15.91 -15.77 -3.39
C ARG A 107 -15.71 -15.89 -4.90
N GLU A 108 -16.80 -15.95 -5.64
CA GLU A 108 -16.80 -16.07 -7.10
C GLU A 108 -16.17 -14.84 -7.77
N GLU A 109 -16.54 -13.63 -7.34
CA GLU A 109 -15.92 -12.39 -7.84
C GLU A 109 -14.43 -12.30 -7.51
N LEU A 110 -14.02 -12.79 -6.32
CA LEU A 110 -12.61 -12.88 -5.96
C LEU A 110 -11.87 -13.88 -6.85
N ALA A 111 -12.44 -15.06 -7.07
CA ALA A 111 -11.83 -16.14 -7.86
C ALA A 111 -11.77 -15.82 -9.37
N THR A 112 -12.76 -15.10 -9.90
CA THR A 112 -12.79 -14.63 -11.29
C THR A 112 -11.87 -13.43 -11.53
N SER A 113 -11.42 -12.76 -10.46
CA SER A 113 -10.48 -11.65 -10.59
C SER A 113 -9.11 -12.13 -11.11
N GLU A 114 -8.70 -11.63 -12.27
CA GLU A 114 -7.37 -11.90 -12.85
C GLU A 114 -6.18 -11.52 -11.93
N ARG A 115 -6.45 -10.74 -10.88
CA ARG A 115 -5.44 -10.27 -9.92
C ARG A 115 -5.29 -11.19 -8.72
N ALA A 116 -6.30 -12.01 -8.43
CA ALA A 116 -6.26 -13.00 -7.37
C ALA A 116 -5.62 -14.29 -7.89
N PHE A 117 -4.77 -14.91 -7.08
CA PHE A 117 -4.16 -16.20 -7.41
C PHE A 117 -3.83 -16.97 -6.12
N LEU A 118 -3.68 -18.29 -6.23
CA LEU A 118 -3.50 -19.19 -5.07
C LEU A 118 -4.61 -19.00 -4.02
N VAL A 119 -5.86 -19.02 -4.48
CA VAL A 119 -7.03 -18.98 -3.61
C VAL A 119 -7.14 -20.34 -2.92
N ALA A 120 -7.02 -20.33 -1.60
CA ALA A 120 -7.17 -21.50 -0.74
C ALA A 120 -8.32 -21.22 0.23
N GLU A 121 -9.39 -22.00 0.09
CA GLU A 121 -10.55 -21.93 0.98
C GLU A 121 -10.26 -22.78 2.22
N LYS A 122 -10.42 -22.18 3.39
CA LYS A 122 -10.30 -22.85 4.68
C LYS A 122 -11.70 -22.97 5.28
N GLY A 123 -12.50 -23.83 4.64
CA GLY A 123 -13.93 -23.98 4.92
C GLY A 123 -14.75 -22.77 4.47
N ASP A 124 -15.97 -22.67 5.01
CA ASP A 124 -16.95 -21.64 4.62
C ASP A 124 -16.77 -20.30 5.36
N GLU A 125 -15.76 -20.17 6.23
CA GLU A 125 -15.59 -18.97 7.07
C GLU A 125 -14.39 -18.12 6.65
N GLU A 126 -13.36 -18.71 6.03
CA GLU A 126 -12.09 -18.04 5.75
C GLU A 126 -11.52 -18.43 4.38
N ILE A 127 -11.04 -17.42 3.63
CA ILE A 127 -10.36 -17.60 2.34
C ILE A 127 -9.01 -16.92 2.41
N HIS A 128 -7.97 -17.64 2.01
CA HIS A 128 -6.64 -17.11 1.81
C HIS A 128 -6.36 -16.95 0.32
N PHE A 129 -5.68 -15.88 -0.06
CA PHE A 129 -5.34 -15.62 -1.46
C PHE A 129 -4.10 -14.75 -1.57
N ARG A 130 -3.51 -14.73 -2.76
CA ARG A 130 -2.54 -13.70 -3.14
C ARG A 130 -3.17 -12.73 -4.12
N TRP A 131 -2.84 -11.44 -3.96
CA TRP A 131 -3.35 -10.37 -4.81
C TRP A 131 -2.22 -9.63 -5.52
N ARG A 132 -2.41 -9.29 -6.80
CA ARG A 132 -1.47 -8.48 -7.59
C ARG A 132 -1.94 -7.02 -7.68
N PRO A 133 -1.38 -6.10 -6.88
CA PRO A 133 -1.81 -4.70 -6.87
C PRO A 133 -1.37 -3.89 -8.09
N GLY A 134 -0.36 -4.38 -8.82
CA GLY A 134 0.19 -3.75 -10.02
C GLY A 134 0.42 -4.75 -11.16
N ARG A 135 1.06 -4.29 -12.25
CA ARG A 135 1.38 -5.13 -13.43
C ARG A 135 2.64 -5.98 -13.25
N GLY A 136 3.33 -5.86 -12.11
CA GLY A 136 4.55 -6.62 -11.82
C GLY A 136 4.26 -8.02 -11.28
N LYS A 137 5.33 -8.77 -11.01
CA LYS A 137 5.28 -10.09 -10.33
C LYS A 137 5.04 -9.99 -8.82
N GLN A 138 4.92 -8.77 -8.30
CA GLN A 138 4.73 -8.51 -6.88
C GLN A 138 3.30 -8.85 -6.46
N SER A 139 3.18 -9.49 -5.30
CA SER A 139 1.90 -9.85 -4.71
C SER A 139 1.89 -9.58 -3.22
N VAL A 140 0.69 -9.34 -2.70
CA VAL A 140 0.41 -9.30 -1.27
C VAL A 140 -0.36 -10.53 -0.87
N TRP A 141 -0.21 -10.93 0.39
CA TRP A 141 -1.02 -12.00 0.95
C TRP A 141 -2.28 -11.41 1.56
N GLY A 142 -3.43 -12.02 1.27
CA GLY A 142 -4.73 -11.61 1.78
C GLY A 142 -5.45 -12.77 2.46
N SER A 143 -6.16 -12.49 3.53
CA SER A 143 -7.18 -13.37 4.11
C SER A 143 -8.49 -12.61 4.25
N MET A 144 -9.58 -13.26 3.88
CA MET A 144 -10.94 -12.76 4.02
C MET A 144 -11.70 -13.71 4.92
N SER A 145 -12.28 -13.19 6.00
CA SER A 145 -13.16 -13.95 6.88
C SER A 145 -14.57 -13.38 6.85
N PHE A 146 -15.56 -14.27 6.85
CA PHE A 146 -16.96 -13.93 6.68
C PHE A 146 -17.73 -14.15 7.97
N ASP A 147 -18.32 -13.08 8.51
CA ASP A 147 -19.20 -13.13 9.67
C ASP A 147 -20.66 -13.11 9.18
N ALA A 148 -21.21 -14.30 8.91
CA ALA A 148 -22.56 -14.45 8.35
C ALA A 148 -23.66 -13.77 9.19
N PRO A 149 -23.68 -13.88 10.54
CA PRO A 149 -24.64 -13.21 11.39
C PRO A 149 -24.65 -11.67 11.28
N SER A 150 -23.49 -11.04 11.13
CA SER A 150 -23.38 -9.57 11.08
C SER A 150 -23.38 -9.01 9.66
N GLY A 151 -23.12 -9.86 8.66
CA GLY A 151 -22.88 -9.44 7.28
C GLY A 151 -21.53 -8.73 7.10
N ASP A 152 -20.62 -8.84 8.07
CA ASP A 152 -19.30 -8.23 8.01
C ASP A 152 -18.29 -9.17 7.34
N VAL A 153 -17.38 -8.56 6.59
CA VAL A 153 -16.25 -9.21 5.95
C VAL A 153 -14.98 -8.60 6.50
N VAL A 154 -14.18 -9.37 7.23
CA VAL A 154 -12.89 -8.90 7.71
C VAL A 154 -11.82 -9.28 6.69
N LEU A 155 -11.28 -8.26 6.04
CA LEU A 155 -10.19 -8.37 5.08
C LEU A 155 -8.87 -7.98 5.74
N ASP A 156 -7.93 -8.93 5.84
CA ASP A 156 -6.57 -8.73 6.33
C ASP A 156 -5.57 -8.92 5.17
N VAL A 157 -4.84 -7.87 4.83
CA VAL A 157 -3.85 -7.87 3.74
C VAL A 157 -2.50 -7.49 4.31
N ARG A 158 -1.46 -8.27 3.96
CA ARG A 158 -0.09 -8.04 4.39
C ARG A 158 0.89 -8.09 3.22
N ASP A 159 1.84 -7.17 3.22
CA ASP A 159 3.01 -7.21 2.34
C ASP A 159 3.90 -8.37 2.81
N GLU A 160 4.33 -9.23 1.90
CA GLU A 160 5.17 -10.39 2.23
C GLU A 160 6.64 -9.96 2.38
N GLU A 161 7.34 -10.50 3.39
CA GLU A 161 8.78 -10.28 3.62
C GLU A 161 9.58 -10.79 2.41
N GLY A 162 10.02 -9.89 1.53
CA GLY A 162 10.97 -10.27 0.47
C GLY A 162 10.86 -9.50 -0.84
N LEU A 163 9.83 -8.68 -1.05
CA LEU A 163 9.75 -7.88 -2.26
C LEU A 163 10.54 -6.58 -2.09
N LEU A 164 11.82 -6.64 -2.48
CA LEU A 164 12.62 -5.47 -2.81
C LEU A 164 11.79 -4.56 -3.73
N GLY A 165 11.31 -3.46 -3.15
CA GLY A 165 10.42 -2.52 -3.81
C GLY A 165 11.14 -1.86 -4.98
N VAL A 166 10.87 -2.34 -6.19
CA VAL A 166 11.34 -1.70 -7.42
C VAL A 166 10.36 -0.59 -7.82
N SER A 167 10.92 0.61 -7.96
CA SER A 167 10.39 1.82 -8.61
C SER A 167 8.89 2.10 -8.43
N GLY A 168 8.53 2.82 -7.36
CA GLY A 168 7.30 3.63 -7.33
C GLY A 168 6.21 3.25 -6.33
N LEU A 169 6.28 2.08 -5.68
CA LEU A 169 5.33 1.71 -4.63
C LEU A 169 6.09 1.35 -3.36
N GLY A 170 6.31 2.36 -2.52
CA GLY A 170 6.94 2.21 -1.21
C GLY A 170 5.90 2.50 -0.17
N LYS A 171 5.59 1.48 0.64
CA LYS A 171 4.56 1.53 1.67
C LYS A 171 3.14 1.74 1.10
N GLY A 172 2.16 1.07 1.70
CA GLY A 172 0.75 1.18 1.30
C GLY A 172 0.32 0.38 0.06
N VAL A 173 1.13 -0.61 -0.35
CA VAL A 173 0.74 -1.60 -1.36
C VAL A 173 -0.42 -2.45 -0.86
N SER A 174 -0.36 -2.88 0.41
CA SER A 174 -1.48 -3.52 1.10
C SER A 174 -2.75 -2.67 1.08
N PHE A 175 -2.68 -1.35 1.32
CA PHE A 175 -3.87 -0.48 1.27
C PHE A 175 -4.45 -0.34 -0.14
N VAL A 176 -3.57 -0.23 -1.14
CA VAL A 176 -3.97 -0.29 -2.54
C VAL A 176 -4.69 -1.60 -2.86
N ALA A 177 -4.17 -2.73 -2.38
CA ALA A 177 -4.79 -4.03 -2.59
C ALA A 177 -6.17 -4.08 -1.94
N VAL A 178 -6.33 -3.63 -0.70
CA VAL A 178 -7.63 -3.51 -0.03
C VAL A 178 -8.63 -2.72 -0.88
N CYS A 179 -8.24 -1.54 -1.39
CA CYS A 179 -9.15 -0.73 -2.23
C CYS A 179 -9.54 -1.42 -3.53
N GLN A 180 -8.64 -2.21 -4.12
CA GLN A 180 -8.90 -2.95 -5.35
C GLN A 180 -9.77 -4.18 -5.10
N ILE A 181 -9.53 -4.91 -4.02
CA ILE A 181 -10.32 -6.07 -3.59
C ILE A 181 -11.74 -5.60 -3.30
N ALA A 182 -11.90 -4.59 -2.45
CA ALA A 182 -13.21 -4.02 -2.12
C ALA A 182 -14.03 -3.66 -3.38
N ARG A 183 -13.38 -3.02 -4.36
CA ARG A 183 -14.02 -2.67 -5.63
C ARG A 183 -14.33 -3.89 -6.50
N ALA A 184 -13.45 -4.89 -6.56
CA ALA A 184 -13.65 -6.09 -7.36
C ALA A 184 -14.78 -6.95 -6.80
N THR A 185 -14.91 -7.03 -5.48
CA THR A 185 -15.90 -7.88 -4.81
C THR A 185 -17.18 -7.13 -4.42
N GLY A 186 -17.34 -5.87 -4.82
CA GLY A 186 -18.51 -5.05 -4.46
C GLY A 186 -18.70 -4.83 -2.96
N LEU A 187 -17.59 -4.80 -2.20
CA LEU A 187 -17.60 -4.53 -0.77
C LEU A 187 -17.32 -3.03 -0.51
N GLU A 188 -18.03 -2.45 0.45
CA GLU A 188 -17.85 -1.07 0.91
C GLU A 188 -17.35 -1.04 2.35
N SER A 189 -16.75 0.08 2.78
CA SER A 189 -16.34 0.23 4.17
C SER A 189 -17.57 0.18 5.08
N GLY A 190 -17.64 -0.83 5.94
CA GLY A 190 -18.62 -0.82 7.02
C GLY A 190 -18.27 0.34 7.94
N THR A 191 -19.09 1.40 7.97
CA THR A 191 -18.89 2.46 8.95
C THR A 191 -19.00 1.81 10.33
N ALA A 192 -17.86 1.62 11.01
CA ALA A 192 -17.85 1.22 12.40
C ALA A 192 -18.71 2.22 13.16
N ARG A 193 -19.89 1.79 13.62
CA ARG A 193 -20.67 2.53 14.60
C ARG A 193 -19.83 2.58 15.87
N GLY A 194 -19.24 3.74 16.12
CA GLY A 194 -18.58 4.12 17.36
C GLY A 194 -18.70 5.62 17.52
#